data_AF-A0A3B9QZ69-F1
#
_entry.id   AF-A0A3B9QZ69-F1
#
_cell.length_a   1.000
_cell.length_b   1.000
_cell.length_c   1.000
_cell.angle_alpha   90.00
_cell.angle_beta   90.00
_cell.angle_gamma   90.00
#
_symmetry.space_group_name_H-M   'P 1'
#
loop_
_entity.id
_entity.type
_entity.pdbx_description
1 polymer ?
#
loop_
_entity_poly.entity_id
_entity_poly.type
_entity_poly.pdbx_seq_one_letter_code
_entity_poly.pdbx_strand_id
1 'polypeptide(L)'
;MSAKHSPLVEIETPVIRPGSDGQTLFWMQEHAFCVHLNLRGDPSSSGFSEAVSAVTGIALPEHPNTCASSEHCRVAWLGPDEWL
;
A
#
# COMPACT_ATOMS: atom_id res chain seq x y z
N MET A 1 -15.64 4.97 -24.79
CA MET A 1 -14.66 4.84 -23.70
C MET A 1 -15.09 3.65 -22.85
N SER A 2 -14.22 2.66 -22.63
CA SER A 2 -14.56 1.54 -21.74
C SER A 2 -14.48 2.02 -20.29
N ALA A 3 -15.52 1.77 -19.49
CA ALA A 3 -15.48 2.05 -18.06
C ALA A 3 -14.49 1.10 -17.39
N LYS A 4 -13.66 1.62 -16.48
CA LYS A 4 -12.80 0.79 -15.63
C LYS A 4 -13.65 0.23 -14.50
N HIS A 5 -13.54 -1.06 -14.24
CA HIS A 5 -14.15 -1.73 -13.10
C HIS A 5 -13.05 -2.12 -12.10
N SER A 6 -13.30 -1.94 -10.81
CA SER A 6 -12.38 -2.38 -9.77
C SER A 6 -12.48 -3.90 -9.58
N PRO A 7 -11.43 -4.57 -9.07
CA PRO A 7 -11.44 -6.02 -8.85
C PRO A 7 -12.62 -6.53 -8.02
N LEU A 8 -13.10 -5.77 -7.04
CA LEU A 8 -14.22 -6.17 -6.18
C LEU A 8 -15.52 -5.40 -6.47
N VAL A 9 -15.69 -4.82 -7.66
CA VAL A 9 -16.87 -4.00 -8.02
C VAL A 9 -18.22 -4.72 -7.86
N GLU A 10 -18.23 -6.05 -7.97
CA GLU A 10 -19.45 -6.86 -7.85
C GLU A 10 -19.78 -7.23 -6.38
N ILE A 11 -18.89 -6.90 -5.44
CA ILE A 11 -19.10 -7.12 -4.01
C ILE A 11 -19.65 -5.83 -3.39
N GLU A 12 -20.82 -5.92 -2.77
CA GLU A 12 -21.37 -4.81 -2.01
C GLU A 12 -20.55 -4.58 -0.73
N THR A 13 -19.88 -3.42 -0.65
CA THR A 13 -19.03 -3.03 0.49
C THR A 13 -19.52 -1.74 1.15
N PRO A 14 -19.33 -1.55 2.47
CA PRO A 14 -18.55 -2.40 3.37
C PRO A 14 -19.26 -3.70 3.72
N VAL A 15 -18.53 -4.82 3.69
CA VAL A 15 -18.98 -6.10 4.23
C VAL A 15 -18.97 -5.98 5.74
N ILE A 16 -20.15 -5.88 6.34
CA ILE A 16 -20.35 -5.83 7.78
C ILE A 16 -20.95 -7.16 8.21
N ARG A 17 -20.32 -7.83 9.18
CA ARG A 17 -20.83 -9.09 9.75
C ARG A 17 -20.85 -8.97 11.26
N PRO A 18 -22.04 -8.95 11.90
CA PRO A 18 -22.11 -8.94 13.34
C PRO A 18 -21.59 -10.27 13.92
N GLY A 19 -20.94 -10.20 15.07
CA GLY A 19 -20.58 -11.37 15.86
C GLY A 19 -21.81 -12.10 16.41
N SER A 20 -21.60 -13.25 17.05
CA SER A 20 -22.68 -14.01 17.69
C SER A 20 -23.41 -13.24 18.79
N ASP A 21 -22.80 -12.18 19.31
CA ASP A 21 -23.35 -11.23 20.29
C ASP A 21 -24.08 -10.03 19.64
N GLY A 22 -24.16 -9.98 18.31
CA GLY A 22 -24.78 -8.90 17.55
C GLY A 22 -23.88 -7.65 17.36
N GLN A 23 -22.66 -7.62 17.90
CA GLN A 23 -21.77 -6.47 17.75
C GLN A 23 -21.04 -6.49 16.40
N THR A 24 -20.92 -5.31 15.78
CA THR A 24 -20.07 -5.14 14.60
C THR A 24 -18.62 -4.94 15.03
N LEU A 25 -17.91 -6.06 15.20
CA LEU A 25 -16.49 -6.06 15.57
C LEU A 25 -15.55 -6.02 14.35
N PHE A 26 -16.09 -6.34 13.17
CA PHE A 26 -15.31 -6.43 11.93
C PHE A 26 -16.11 -5.89 10.75
N TRP A 27 -15.41 -5.13 9.91
CA TRP A 27 -15.90 -4.68 8.62
C TRP A 27 -14.76 -4.70 7.59
N MET A 28 -15.11 -4.78 6.31
CA MET A 28 -14.15 -4.81 5.22
C MET A 28 -14.69 -4.01 4.04
N GLN A 29 -13.83 -3.26 3.35
CA GLN A 29 -14.18 -2.57 2.10
C GLN A 29 -13.00 -2.62 1.13
N GLU A 30 -13.29 -2.53 -0.17
CA GLU A 30 -12.26 -2.30 -1.18
C GLU A 30 -11.78 -0.84 -1.13
N HIS A 31 -10.48 -0.62 -1.23
CA HIS A 31 -9.93 0.69 -1.57
C HIS A 31 -9.58 0.69 -3.06
N ALA A 32 -10.57 1.06 -3.88
CA ALA A 32 -10.48 0.90 -5.33
C ALA A 32 -9.53 1.91 -6.00
N PHE A 33 -8.92 1.48 -7.11
CA PHE A 33 -8.11 2.34 -8.00
C PHE A 33 -6.90 3.03 -7.35
N CYS A 34 -6.31 2.41 -6.32
CA CYS A 34 -5.01 2.81 -5.81
C CYS A 34 -3.94 2.80 -6.92
N VAL A 35 -3.05 3.78 -6.86
CA VAL A 35 -1.79 3.75 -7.61
C VAL A 35 -0.79 2.93 -6.80
N HIS A 36 -0.26 1.87 -7.41
CA HIS A 36 0.82 1.07 -6.83
C HIS A 36 2.00 1.07 -7.80
N LEU A 37 3.20 1.33 -7.32
CA LEU A 37 4.41 1.41 -8.13
C LEU A 37 5.45 0.45 -7.56
N ASN A 38 5.84 -0.55 -8.33
CA ASN A 38 6.97 -1.38 -7.94
C ASN A 38 8.26 -0.59 -8.13
N LEU A 39 8.99 -0.40 -7.04
CA LEU A 39 10.27 0.28 -7.02
C LEU A 39 11.37 -0.75 -6.77
N ARG A 40 12.41 -0.74 -7.61
CA ARG A 40 13.59 -1.60 -7.46
C ARG A 40 14.86 -0.77 -7.53
N GLY A 41 15.83 -1.12 -6.69
CA GLY A 41 17.13 -0.47 -6.66
C GLY A 41 17.97 -0.90 -5.47
N ASP A 42 19.26 -0.60 -5.52
CA ASP A 42 20.19 -0.89 -4.44
C ASP A 42 20.07 0.18 -3.33
N PRO A 43 19.63 -0.17 -2.11
CA PRO A 43 19.46 0.80 -1.02
C PRO A 43 20.81 1.37 -0.53
N SER A 44 21.93 0.67 -0.78
CA SER A 44 23.26 1.17 -0.42
C SER A 44 23.76 2.27 -1.35
N SER A 45 23.11 2.47 -2.50
CA SER A 45 23.37 3.59 -3.39
C SER A 45 22.71 4.86 -2.84
N SER A 46 23.52 5.80 -2.35
CA SER A 46 23.03 7.09 -1.83
C SER A 46 22.18 7.84 -2.86
N GLY A 47 22.57 7.81 -4.14
CA GLY A 47 21.80 8.48 -5.19
C GLY A 47 20.39 7.91 -5.38
N PHE A 48 20.21 6.60 -5.19
CA PHE A 48 18.89 5.98 -5.25
C PHE A 48 18.06 6.32 -4.01
N SER A 49 18.60 6.08 -2.81
CA SER A 49 17.86 6.30 -1.56
C SER A 49 17.52 7.77 -1.32
N GLU A 50 18.43 8.69 -1.66
CA GLU A 50 18.18 10.14 -1.60
C GLU A 50 17.11 10.58 -2.60
N ALA A 51 17.13 10.06 -3.84
CA ALA A 51 16.12 10.39 -4.83
C ALA A 51 14.72 9.92 -4.42
N VAL A 52 14.61 8.70 -3.88
CA VAL A 52 13.34 8.16 -3.38
C VAL A 52 12.83 9.01 -2.22
N SER A 53 13.69 9.32 -1.26
CA SER A 53 13.34 10.18 -0.13
C SER A 53 12.90 11.58 -0.57
N ALA A 54 13.60 12.18 -1.54
CA ALA A 54 13.27 13.50 -2.06
C ALA A 54 11.89 13.56 -2.75
N VAL A 55 11.48 12.50 -3.43
CA VAL A 55 10.19 12.44 -4.16
C VAL A 55 9.04 12.05 -3.24
N THR A 56 9.26 11.09 -2.34
CA THR A 56 8.19 10.48 -1.53
C THR A 56 8.07 11.08 -0.12
N GLY A 57 9.12 11.76 0.35
CA GLY A 57 9.29 12.18 1.74
C GLY A 57 9.60 11.03 2.70
N ILE A 58 9.94 9.83 2.18
CA ILE A 58 10.10 8.60 2.96
C ILE A 58 11.53 8.09 2.81
N ALA A 59 12.21 7.88 3.95
CA ALA A 59 13.41 7.04 3.98
C ALA A 59 13.00 5.58 3.74
N LEU A 60 13.66 4.90 2.80
CA LEU A 60 13.31 3.54 2.41
C LEU A 60 13.36 2.60 3.63
N PRO A 61 12.31 1.79 3.87
CA PRO A 61 12.38 0.75 4.88
C PRO A 61 13.36 -0.33 4.41
N GLU A 62 14.38 -0.67 5.21
CA GLU A 62 15.40 -1.67 4.82
C GLU A 62 15.24 -3.01 5.55
N HIS A 63 14.31 -3.10 6.50
CA HIS A 63 14.09 -4.32 7.28
C HIS A 63 12.88 -5.11 6.77
N PRO A 64 12.95 -6.45 6.78
CA PRO A 64 11.83 -7.30 6.36
C PRO A 64 10.51 -6.96 7.07
N ASN A 65 9.43 -6.94 6.30
CA ASN A 65 8.06 -6.69 6.78
C ASN A 65 7.85 -5.32 7.46
N THR A 66 8.63 -4.31 7.08
CA THR A 66 8.43 -2.93 7.54
C THR A 66 7.78 -2.06 6.46
N CYS A 67 7.06 -1.03 6.91
CA CYS A 67 6.48 -0.02 6.04
C CYS A 67 6.68 1.36 6.64
N ALA A 68 6.73 2.36 5.77
CA ALA A 68 6.80 3.76 6.15
C ALA A 68 5.77 4.56 5.34
N SER A 69 5.30 5.67 5.90
CA SER A 69 4.29 6.50 5.25
C SER A 69 4.60 7.98 5.43
N SER A 70 4.33 8.75 4.39
CA SER A 70 4.24 10.20 4.44
C SER A 70 2.77 10.64 4.34
N GLU A 71 2.53 11.94 4.21
CA GLU A 71 1.19 12.46 3.95
C GLU A 71 0.64 12.06 2.56
N HIS A 72 1.51 11.65 1.63
CA HIS A 72 1.15 11.45 0.23
C HIS A 72 1.16 9.99 -0.22
N CYS A 73 2.02 9.14 0.37
CA CYS A 73 2.12 7.74 0.00
C CYS A 73 2.58 6.85 1.16
N ARG A 74 2.57 5.54 0.90
CA ARG A 74 3.14 4.51 1.76
C ARG A 74 4.12 3.70 0.93
N VAL A 75 5.22 3.31 1.54
CA VAL A 75 6.21 2.40 0.97
C VAL A 75 6.27 1.16 1.85
N ALA A 76 6.11 -0.01 1.24
CA ALA A 76 6.22 -1.30 1.90
C ALA A 76 7.47 -2.06 1.42
N TRP A 77 8.26 -2.59 2.35
CA TRP A 77 9.38 -3.48 2.02
C TRP A 77 8.85 -4.79 1.45
N LEU A 78 9.38 -5.22 0.31
CA LEU A 78 9.10 -6.51 -0.31
C LEU A 78 10.35 -7.40 -0.42
N GLY A 79 11.52 -6.78 -0.53
CA GLY A 79 12.81 -7.46 -0.63
C GLY A 79 13.99 -6.51 -0.40
N PRO A 80 15.23 -7.04 -0.33
CA PRO A 80 16.43 -6.22 -0.13
C PRO A 80 16.62 -5.10 -1.16
N ASP A 81 16.08 -5.27 -2.36
CA ASP A 81 16.17 -4.35 -3.48
C ASP A 81 14.79 -4.04 -4.10
N GLU A 82 13.69 -4.25 -3.36
CA GLU A 82 12.32 -4.16 -3.88
C GLU A 82 11.31 -3.59 -2.86
N TRP A 83 10.47 -2.68 -3.34
CA TRP A 83 9.40 -2.00 -2.58
C TRP A 83 8.14 -1.76 -3.42
N LEU A 84 7.02 -1.52 -2.74
CA LEU A 84 5.73 -1.10 -3.33
C LEU A 84 5.24 0.22 -2.74
#